data_AF-A0A9Q0EDM4-F1
#
_entry.id   AF-A0A9Q0EDM4-F1
#
_cell.length_a   1.000
_cell.length_b   1.000
_cell.length_c   1.000
_cell.angle_alpha   90.00
_cell.angle_beta   90.00
_cell.angle_gamma   90.00
#
_symmetry.space_group_name_H-M   'P 1'
#
loop_
_entity.id
_entity.type
_entity.pdbx_description
1 polymer ?
#
loop_
_entity_poly.entity_id
_entity_poly.type
_entity_poly.pdbx_seq_one_letter_code
_entity_poly.pdbx_strand_id
1 'polypeptide(L)'
;MILSKMHPSLIIVSRLPPPVRTDIMGLKQMMEKLGVPKTHLDVKKMIVEVTGGSSNTINYRDFVRMMLGKRSAVLKLVLVFEDKANGAASTPGGPPPKRDISSLP
;
A
#
# COMPACT_ATOMS: atom_id res chain seq x y z
N MET A 1 19.19 -16.60 -4.12
CA MET A 1 20.26 -16.02 -3.27
C MET A 1 20.33 -14.48 -3.29
N ILE A 2 19.54 -13.76 -4.11
CA ILE A 2 19.61 -12.28 -4.23
C ILE A 2 18.67 -11.55 -3.25
N LEU A 3 17.56 -12.18 -2.84
CA LEU A 3 16.55 -11.55 -1.96
C LEU A 3 17.05 -11.24 -0.54
N SER A 4 18.01 -12.01 -0.01
CA SER A 4 18.47 -11.87 1.39
C SER A 4 19.40 -10.66 1.65
N LYS A 5 19.84 -9.96 0.59
CA LYS A 5 20.71 -8.77 0.66
C LYS A 5 19.95 -7.46 0.39
N MET A 6 18.65 -7.55 0.18
CA MET A 6 17.83 -6.44 -0.30
C MET A 6 17.26 -5.63 0.88
N HIS A 7 17.23 -4.29 0.77
CA HIS A 7 16.69 -3.42 1.82
C HIS A 7 15.22 -3.78 2.13
N PRO A 8 14.78 -3.79 3.40
CA PRO A 8 13.43 -4.25 3.79
C PRO A 8 12.30 -3.58 2.99
N SER A 9 12.43 -2.28 2.72
CA SER A 9 11.44 -1.54 1.92
C SER A 9 11.39 -1.97 0.45
N LEU A 10 12.49 -2.47 -0.11
CA LEU A 10 12.56 -2.94 -1.49
C LEU A 10 11.94 -4.36 -1.61
N ILE A 11 12.08 -5.17 -0.56
CA ILE A 11 11.40 -6.47 -0.45
C ILE A 11 9.88 -6.28 -0.49
N ILE A 12 9.35 -5.33 0.28
CA ILE A 12 7.90 -5.06 0.33
C ILE A 12 7.38 -4.55 -1.01
N VAL A 13 8.10 -3.64 -1.69
CA VAL A 13 7.70 -3.14 -3.02
C VAL A 13 7.72 -4.25 -4.07
N SER A 14 8.67 -5.19 -3.99
CA SER A 14 8.74 -6.32 -4.92
C SER A 14 7.64 -7.38 -4.69
N ARG A 15 7.04 -7.42 -3.50
CA ARG A 15 6.03 -8.41 -3.10
C ARG A 15 4.60 -7.89 -3.12
N LEU A 16 4.39 -6.60 -2.90
CA LEU A 16 3.05 -6.02 -2.87
C LEU A 16 2.61 -5.60 -4.27
N PRO A 17 1.44 -6.04 -4.76
CA PRO A 17 0.89 -5.50 -5.98
C PRO A 17 0.67 -3.99 -5.82
N PRO A 18 0.96 -3.20 -6.87
CA PRO A 18 0.82 -1.75 -6.81
C PRO A 18 -0.63 -1.35 -6.49
N PRO A 19 -0.87 -0.42 -5.56
CA PRO A 19 -2.22 0.09 -5.34
C PRO A 19 -2.70 0.79 -6.61
N VAL A 20 -3.76 0.24 -7.21
CA VAL A 20 -4.37 0.76 -8.45
C VAL A 20 -4.79 2.21 -8.23
N ARG A 21 -5.47 2.44 -7.11
CA ARG A 21 -5.78 3.74 -6.50
C ARG A 21 -6.39 3.47 -5.13
N THR A 22 -5.84 4.03 -4.06
CA THR A 22 -6.37 3.84 -2.71
C THR A 22 -7.01 5.13 -2.21
N ASP A 23 -8.30 5.09 -1.98
CA ASP A 23 -9.06 6.16 -1.34
C ASP A 23 -9.14 5.95 0.19
N ILE A 24 -9.84 6.86 0.88
CA ILE A 24 -10.00 6.78 2.34
C ILE A 24 -10.65 5.45 2.76
N MET A 25 -11.63 4.97 2.01
CA MET A 25 -12.34 3.73 2.35
C MET A 25 -11.46 2.50 2.15
N GLY A 26 -10.76 2.41 1.02
CA GLY A 26 -9.82 1.33 0.73
C GLY A 26 -8.67 1.29 1.74
N LEU A 27 -8.14 2.46 2.13
CA LEU A 27 -7.10 2.53 3.16
C LEU A 27 -7.64 2.10 4.54
N LYS A 28 -8.85 2.54 4.91
CA LYS A 28 -9.48 2.14 6.17
C LYS A 28 -9.70 0.63 6.26
N GLN A 29 -10.23 0.01 5.21
CA GLN A 29 -10.42 -1.44 5.14
C GLN A 29 -9.08 -2.20 5.20
N MET A 30 -8.03 -1.67 4.57
CA MET A 30 -6.69 -2.26 4.65
C MET A 30 -6.15 -2.21 6.08
N MET A 31 -6.29 -1.07 6.76
CA MET A 31 -5.88 -0.90 8.15
C MET A 31 -6.62 -1.84 9.11
N GLU A 32 -7.92 -2.06 8.90
CA GLU A 32 -8.71 -3.04 9.67
C GLU A 32 -8.22 -4.47 9.44
N LYS A 33 -7.91 -4.86 8.19
CA LYS A 33 -7.38 -6.19 7.85
C LYS A 33 -5.99 -6.46 8.43
N LEU A 34 -5.18 -5.41 8.58
CA LEU A 34 -3.88 -5.46 9.23
C LEU A 34 -4.00 -5.42 10.76
N GLY A 35 -5.21 -5.39 11.34
CA GLY A 35 -5.39 -5.35 12.80
C GLY A 35 -5.01 -4.00 13.44
N VAL A 36 -4.80 -2.96 12.63
CA VAL A 36 -4.47 -1.60 13.08
C VAL A 36 -5.61 -0.64 12.71
N PRO A 37 -6.80 -0.74 13.32
CA PRO A 37 -7.93 0.13 12.97
C PRO A 37 -7.57 1.61 13.15
N LYS A 38 -7.97 2.44 12.18
CA LYS A 38 -7.73 3.89 12.17
C LYS A 38 -9.03 4.68 12.05
N THR A 39 -9.09 5.84 12.71
CA THR A 39 -10.22 6.76 12.55
C THR A 39 -10.23 7.37 11.15
N HIS A 40 -11.38 7.85 10.68
CA HIS A 40 -11.47 8.50 9.38
C HIS A 40 -10.50 9.69 9.24
N LEU A 41 -10.29 10.44 10.33
CA LEU A 41 -9.36 11.57 10.34
C LEU A 41 -7.90 11.12 10.24
N ASP A 42 -7.53 10.04 10.92
CA ASP A 42 -6.17 9.48 10.84
C ASP A 42 -5.87 8.96 9.44
N VAL A 43 -6.83 8.26 8.82
CA VAL A 43 -6.72 7.79 7.44
C VAL A 43 -6.55 8.96 6.47
N LYS A 44 -7.31 10.05 6.66
CA LYS A 44 -7.17 11.28 5.86
C LYS A 44 -5.78 11.90 6.01
N LYS A 45 -5.26 11.98 7.25
CA LYS A 45 -3.91 12.48 7.52
C LYS A 45 -2.83 11.61 6.86
N MET A 46 -2.98 10.29 6.90
CA MET A 46 -2.05 9.35 6.25
C MET A 46 -2.00 9.56 4.74
N ILE A 47 -3.15 9.75 4.09
CA ILE A 47 -3.20 10.02 2.64
C ILE A 47 -2.49 11.34 2.32
N VAL A 48 -2.79 12.41 3.07
CA VAL A 48 -2.16 13.72 2.89
C VAL A 48 -0.64 13.65 3.10
N GLU A 49 -0.18 12.88 4.09
CA GLU A 49 1.24 12.68 4.36
C GLU A 49 1.96 12.00 3.18
N VAL A 50 1.32 11.01 2.56
CA VAL A 50 1.87 10.24 1.43
C VAL A 50 1.88 11.06 0.13
N THR A 51 0.75 11.70 -0.20
CA THR A 51 0.61 12.49 -1.43
C THR A 51 1.36 13.83 -1.32
N GLY A 52 1.59 14.33 -0.11
CA GLY A 52 2.09 15.67 0.13
C GLY A 52 0.99 16.74 -0.02
N GLY A 53 -0.27 16.35 0.19
CA GLY A 53 -1.43 17.25 0.14
C GLY A 53 -1.96 17.56 -1.27
N SER A 54 -1.36 17.00 -2.32
CA SER A 54 -1.80 17.22 -3.71
C SER A 54 -3.00 16.37 -4.13
N SER A 55 -3.36 15.35 -3.33
CA SER A 55 -4.39 14.38 -3.69
C SER A 55 -5.06 13.77 -2.45
N ASN A 56 -6.35 13.44 -2.60
CA ASN A 56 -7.16 12.72 -1.62
C ASN A 56 -7.12 11.19 -1.82
N THR A 57 -6.34 10.70 -2.78
CA THR A 57 -6.11 9.27 -3.03
C THR A 57 -4.62 8.99 -3.21
N ILE A 58 -4.16 7.82 -2.76
CA ILE A 58 -2.79 7.35 -2.96
C ILE A 58 -2.73 6.64 -4.32
N ASN A 59 -1.93 7.18 -5.22
CA ASN A 59 -1.66 6.53 -6.51
C ASN A 59 -0.41 5.66 -6.42
N TYR A 60 -0.19 4.80 -7.41
CA TYR A 60 1.02 3.96 -7.46
C TYR A 60 2.32 4.76 -7.30
N ARG A 61 2.42 5.93 -7.96
CA ARG A 61 3.61 6.79 -7.85
C ARG A 61 3.84 7.29 -6.43
N ASP A 62 2.79 7.66 -5.71
CA ASP A 62 2.88 8.10 -4.32
C ASP A 62 3.28 6.94 -3.40
N PHE A 63 2.74 5.75 -3.67
CA PHE A 63 3.09 4.53 -2.95
C PHE A 63 4.57 4.15 -3.12
N VAL A 64 5.07 4.15 -4.35
CA VAL A 64 6.50 3.88 -4.63
C VAL A 64 7.38 4.97 -4.01
N ARG A 65 6.98 6.25 -4.11
CA ARG A 65 7.70 7.36 -3.48
C ARG A 65 7.73 7.22 -1.96
N MET A 66 6.65 6.78 -1.34
CA MET A 66 6.59 6.49 0.09
C MET A 66 7.54 5.34 0.46
N MET A 67 7.49 4.24 -0.28
CA MET A 67 8.26 3.04 0.04
C MET A 67 9.76 3.20 -0.19
N LEU A 68 10.17 3.84 -1.28
CA LEU A 68 11.58 4.02 -1.64
C LEU A 68 12.15 5.37 -1.17
N GLY A 69 11.29 6.31 -0.79
CA GLY A 69 11.70 7.62 -0.30
C GLY A 69 12.32 7.59 1.09
N LYS A 70 13.11 8.62 1.39
CA LYS A 70 13.71 8.87 2.71
C LYS A 70 12.70 9.33 3.75
N ARG A 71 11.54 9.84 3.31
CA ARG A 71 10.46 10.31 4.20
C ARG A 71 9.72 9.10 4.78
N SER A 72 9.72 8.98 6.09
CA SER A 72 8.86 8.03 6.80
C SER A 72 7.42 8.55 6.81
N ALA A 73 6.48 7.65 6.56
CA ALA A 73 5.04 7.90 6.72
C ALA A 73 4.46 6.82 7.63
N VAL A 74 3.37 7.14 8.34
CA VAL A 74 2.73 6.16 9.24
C VAL A 74 2.37 4.87 8.49
N LEU A 75 1.87 5.00 7.26
CA LEU A 75 1.51 3.87 6.41
C LEU A 75 2.71 2.97 6.08
N LYS A 76 3.88 3.56 5.85
CA LYS A 76 5.13 2.82 5.58
C LYS A 76 5.54 1.99 6.79
N LEU A 77 5.45 2.58 7.99
CA LEU A 77 5.82 1.89 9.23
C LEU A 77 4.90 0.68 9.45
N VAL A 78 3.59 0.86 9.35
CA VAL A 78 2.62 -0.24 9.47
C VAL A 78 3.00 -1.38 8.52
N LEU A 79 3.18 -1.09 7.23
CA LEU A 79 3.51 -2.13 6.24
C LEU A 79 4.86 -2.82 6.47
N VAL A 80 5.87 -2.10 6.97
CA VAL A 80 7.21 -2.67 7.29
C VAL A 80 7.18 -3.55 8.54
N PHE A 81 6.34 -3.23 9.52
CA PHE A 81 6.20 -4.02 10.74
C PHE A 81 5.26 -5.22 10.56
N GLU A 82 4.26 -5.12 9.68
CA GLU A 82 3.33 -6.22 9.35
C GLU A 82 4.03 -7.38 8.62
N ASP A 83 4.97 -7.10 7.70
CA ASP A 83 5.71 -8.15 6.95
C ASP A 83 6.57 -9.04 7.87
N LYS A 84 6.96 -8.53 9.05
CA LYS A 84 7.64 -9.31 10.09
C LYS A 84 6.69 -10.20 10.91
N ALA A 85 5.42 -9.85 10.99
CA ALA A 85 4.42 -10.55 11.78
C ALA A 85 3.62 -11.58 10.97
N ASN A 86 3.49 -11.38 9.66
CA ASN A 86 2.65 -12.22 8.81
C ASN A 86 3.46 -12.83 7.66
N GLY A 87 4.16 -13.93 7.94
CA GLY A 87 4.95 -14.67 6.95
C GLY A 87 4.15 -15.33 5.79
N ALA A 88 2.87 -15.00 5.59
CA ALA A 88 1.97 -15.75 4.72
C ALA A 88 0.80 -14.98 4.05
N ALA A 89 0.74 -13.64 4.05
CA ALA A 89 -0.34 -12.93 3.34
C ALA A 89 0.06 -12.51 1.91
N SER A 90 0.34 -13.50 1.06
CA SER A 90 0.39 -13.30 -0.39
C SER A 90 -1.01 -12.98 -0.90
N THR A 91 -1.29 -11.73 -1.23
CA THR A 91 -2.42 -11.45 -2.15
C THR A 91 -2.10 -12.06 -3.52
N PRO A 92 -3.09 -12.60 -4.24
CA PRO A 92 -2.86 -13.41 -5.43
C PRO A 92 -2.09 -12.60 -6.47
N GLY A 93 -0.86 -13.05 -6.75
CA GLY A 93 0.05 -12.46 -7.73
C GLY A 93 -0.43 -12.70 -9.16
N GLY A 94 -1.52 -12.07 -9.54
CA GLY A 94 -1.99 -11.99 -10.92
C GLY A 94 -2.00 -10.54 -11.40
N PRO A 95 -1.61 -10.26 -12.66
CA PRO A 95 -1.94 -8.99 -13.29
C PRO A 95 -3.44 -8.74 -13.12
N PRO A 96 -3.87 -7.52 -12.75
CA PRO A 96 -5.29 -7.18 -12.69
C PRO A 96 -5.97 -7.62 -14.00
N PRO A 97 -7.06 -8.41 -13.96
CA PRO A 97 -7.77 -8.80 -15.15
C PRO A 97 -8.14 -7.55 -15.95
N LYS A 98 -7.77 -7.51 -17.23
CA LYS A 98 -8.22 -6.46 -18.13
C LYS A 98 -9.74 -6.55 -18.17
N ARG A 99 -10.42 -5.48 -17.76
CA ARG A 99 -11.87 -5.37 -17.98
C ARG A 99 -12.06 -5.25 -19.49
N ASP A 100 -12.47 -6.34 -20.14
CA ASP A 100 -12.92 -6.28 -21.53
C ASP A 100 -14.28 -5.57 -21.59
N ILE A 101 -14.43 -4.73 -22.60
CA ILE A 101 -15.62 -3.89 -22.85
C ILE A 101 -16.92 -4.69 -23.04
N SER A 102 -16.84 -6.01 -23.15
CA SER A 102 -17.96 -6.93 -23.24
C SER A 102 -18.71 -7.16 -21.92
N SER A 103 -18.27 -6.57 -20.81
CA SER A 103 -18.92 -6.71 -19.50
C SER A 103 -19.74 -5.50 -19.04
N LEU A 104 -20.06 -4.57 -19.94
CA LEU A 104 -21.02 -3.48 -19.67
C LEU A 104 -22.40 -3.89 -20.22
N PRO A 105 -23.49 -3.75 -19.44
CA PRO A 105 -24.85 -3.97 -19.92
C PRO A 105 -25.30 -2.90 -20.94
#